data_AF-A0A4U2ZHB5-F1
#
_entry.id   AF-A0A4U2ZHB5-F1
#
_cell.length_a   1.000
_cell.length_b   1.000
_cell.length_c   1.000
_cell.angle_alpha   90.00
_cell.angle_beta   90.00
_cell.angle_gamma   90.00
#
_symmetry.space_group_name_H-M   'P 1'
#
loop_
_entity.id
_entity.type
_entity.pdbx_description
1 polymer ?
#
loop_
_entity_poly.entity_id
_entity_poly.type
_entity_poly.pdbx_seq_one_letter_code
_entity_poly.pdbx_strand_id
1 'polypeptide(L)' 'ILNQTKKKALKAYEYQDIPFEKVVEAVQPERSMSHSPIFQTMFTLQNIKQERLDLPDRSIEMVESNMSIA' A
#
# COMPACT_ATOMS: atom_id res chain seq x y z
N ILE A 1 9.62 -17.47 8.82
CA ILE A 1 8.80 -16.25 8.81
C ILE A 1 8.64 -15.69 7.39
N LEU A 2 9.70 -15.21 6.70
CA LEU A 2 9.57 -14.64 5.34
C LEU A 2 8.83 -15.54 4.34
N ASN A 3 9.16 -16.84 4.30
CA ASN A 3 8.46 -17.79 3.44
C ASN A 3 6.95 -17.92 3.77
N GLN A 4 6.58 -17.87 5.06
CA GLN A 4 5.17 -17.91 5.48
C GLN A 4 4.44 -16.62 5.06
N THR A 5 5.07 -15.47 5.25
CA THR A 5 4.53 -14.16 4.82
C THR A 5 4.34 -14.14 3.31
N LYS A 6 5.33 -14.59 2.52
CA LYS A 6 5.23 -14.72 1.07
C LYS A 6 4.04 -15.59 0.66
N LYS A 7 3.87 -16.77 1.25
CA LYS A 7 2.75 -17.68 0.95
C LYS A 7 1.39 -17.03 1.24
N LYS A 8 1.24 -16.35 2.37
CA LYS A 8 0.00 -15.65 2.73
C LYS A 8 -0.30 -14.49 1.76
N ALA A 9 0.71 -13.69 1.42
CA ALA A 9 0.55 -12.57 0.50
C ALA A 9 0.15 -13.04 -0.91
N LEU A 10 0.80 -14.08 -1.44
CA LEU A 10 0.45 -14.65 -2.74
C LEU A 10 -0.99 -15.18 -2.78
N LYS A 11 -1.42 -15.89 -1.72
CA LYS A 11 -2.81 -16.34 -1.62
C LYS A 11 -3.80 -15.19 -1.56
N ALA A 12 -3.47 -14.08 -0.90
CA ALA A 12 -4.32 -12.89 -0.89
C ALA A 12 -4.46 -12.27 -2.29
N TYR A 13 -3.39 -12.26 -3.09
CA TYR A 13 -3.44 -11.74 -4.46
C TYR A 13 -4.33 -12.56 -5.41
N GLU A 14 -4.53 -13.86 -5.15
CA GLU A 14 -5.48 -14.68 -5.92
C GLU A 14 -6.93 -14.16 -5.84
N TYR A 15 -7.26 -13.36 -4.82
CA TYR A 15 -8.59 -12.80 -4.58
C TYR A 15 -8.59 -11.26 -4.54
N GLN A 16 -7.59 -10.62 -5.16
CA GLN A 16 -7.40 -9.16 -5.09
C GLN A 16 -8.57 -8.35 -5.69
N ASP A 17 -9.33 -8.96 -6.60
CA ASP A 17 -10.45 -8.32 -7.27
C ASP A 17 -11.70 -8.17 -6.37
N ILE A 18 -11.69 -8.79 -5.18
CA ILE A 18 -12.77 -8.65 -4.20
C ILE A 18 -12.68 -7.26 -3.55
N PRO A 19 -13.74 -6.44 -3.61
CA PRO A 19 -13.77 -5.16 -2.92
C PRO A 19 -13.57 -5.33 -1.41
N PHE A 20 -12.81 -4.43 -0.80
CA PHE A 20 -12.50 -4.46 0.63
C PHE A 20 -13.77 -4.51 1.50
N GLU A 21 -14.81 -3.77 1.11
CA GLU A 21 -16.09 -3.70 1.82
C GLU A 21 -16.77 -5.08 1.92
N LYS A 22 -16.61 -5.93 0.90
CA LYS A 22 -17.16 -7.29 0.90
C LYS A 22 -16.41 -8.21 1.85
N VAL A 23 -15.11 -7.98 2.03
CA VAL A 23 -14.31 -8.69 3.05
C VAL A 23 -14.75 -8.27 4.44
N VAL A 24 -14.97 -6.98 4.69
CA VAL A 24 -15.48 -6.46 5.98
C VAL A 24 -16.87 -7.03 6.28
N GLU A 25 -17.76 -7.08 5.28
CA GLU A 25 -19.11 -7.66 5.39
C GLU A 25 -19.06 -9.13 5.81
N ALA A 26 -18.14 -9.92 5.25
CA ALA A 26 -18.00 -11.34 5.58
C ALA A 26 -17.34 -11.60 6.94
N VAL A 27 -16.36 -10.78 7.34
CA VAL A 27 -15.65 -10.93 8.62
C VAL A 27 -16.46 -10.42 9.81
N GLN A 28 -17.36 -9.46 9.59
CA GLN A 28 -18.22 -8.85 10.62
C GLN A 28 -17.43 -8.41 11.88
N PRO A 29 -16.38 -7.58 11.74
CA PRO A 29 -15.62 -7.11 12.89
C PRO A 29 -16.47 -6.20 13.79
N GLU A 30 -16.07 -6.04 15.05
CA GLU A 30 -16.66 -5.06 15.94
C GLU A 30 -16.54 -3.66 15.33
N ARG A 31 -17.68 -2.96 15.22
CA ARG A 31 -17.71 -1.62 14.60
C ARG A 31 -17.15 -0.60 15.58
N SER A 32 -16.19 0.19 15.10
CA SER A 32 -15.62 1.32 15.84
C SER A 32 -15.54 2.52 14.92
N MET A 33 -15.86 3.71 15.44
CA MET A 33 -15.62 4.98 14.75
C MET A 33 -14.16 5.46 14.89
N SER A 34 -13.39 4.84 15.78
CA SER A 34 -12.00 5.24 16.09
C SER A 34 -10.96 4.34 15.41
N HIS A 35 -11.38 3.25 14.76
CA HIS A 35 -10.47 2.25 14.19
C HIS A 35 -10.93 1.81 12.80
N SER A 36 -9.96 1.46 11.94
CA SER A 36 -10.25 0.80 10.68
C SER A 36 -10.74 -0.65 10.91
N PRO A 37 -11.63 -1.18 10.04
CA PRO A 37 -12.44 -2.37 10.34
C PRO A 37 -11.64 -3.66 10.61
N ILE A 38 -10.55 -3.90 9.87
CA ILE A 38 -9.80 -5.17 9.96
C ILE A 38 -8.28 -5.02 10.03
N PHE A 39 -7.75 -3.80 9.95
CA PHE A 39 -6.33 -3.48 10.13
C PHE A 39 -6.17 -2.05 10.62
N GLN A 40 -5.07 -1.74 11.31
CA GLN A 40 -4.84 -0.40 11.87
C GLN A 40 -3.62 0.31 11.25
N THR A 41 -2.74 -0.44 10.60
CA THR A 41 -1.55 0.10 9.94
C THR A 41 -1.51 -0.36 8.49
N MET A 42 -1.38 0.59 7.57
CA MET A 42 -1.18 0.32 6.15
C MET A 42 0.32 0.27 5.84
N PHE A 43 0.71 -0.67 5.00
CA PHE A 43 2.08 -0.79 4.50
C PHE A 43 2.05 -0.72 2.98
N THR A 44 2.85 0.18 2.41
CA THR A 44 2.99 0.36 0.96
C THR A 44 4.47 0.37 0.61
N LEU A 45 4.86 -0.41 -0.41
CA LEU A 45 6.19 -0.38 -0.99
C LEU A 45 6.07 0.11 -2.44
N GLN A 46 6.57 1.32 -2.70
CA GLN A 46 6.60 1.89 -4.04
C GLN A 46 8.05 1.83 -4.56
N ASN A 47 8.29 1.00 -5.57
CA ASN A 47 9.57 0.96 -6.26
C ASN A 47 9.60 2.06 -7.35
N ILE A 48 9.64 3.32 -6.92
CA ILE A 48 9.76 4.46 -7.83
C ILE A 48 11.19 4.48 -8.36
N LYS A 49 11.36 4.28 -9.67
CA LYS A 49 12.63 4.62 -10.33
C LYS A 49 12.68 6.14 -10.42
N GLN A 50 13.75 6.76 -9.91
CA GLN A 50 14.01 8.17 -10.18
C GLN A 50 14.19 8.34 -11.69
N GLU A 51 13.22 8.94 -12.36
CA GLU A 51 13.37 9.35 -13.74
C GLU A 51 14.22 10.64 -13.74
N ARG A 52 15.40 10.55 -14.37
CA ARG A 52 16.19 11.74 -14.66
C ARG A 52 15.53 12.46 -15.83
N LEU A 53 14.98 13.64 -15.56
CA LEU A 53 14.55 14.54 -16.62
C LEU A 53 15.81 15.21 -17.19
N ASP A 54 16.25 14.73 -18.34
CA ASP A 54 17.32 15.36 -19.12
C ASP A 54 16.71 16.54 -19.90
N LEU A 55 17.02 17.76 -19.47
CA LEU A 55 16.80 18.96 -20.27
C LEU A 55 18.05 19.22 -21.12
N PRO A 56 17.92 19.87 -22.29
CA PRO A 56 19.08 20.39 -23.01
C PRO A 56 19.94 21.24 -22.06
N ASP A 57 21.19 20.83 -21.86
CA ASP A 57 22.20 21.46 -21.00
C ASP A 57 21.89 21.56 -19.49
N ARG A 58 20.85 20.87 -18.97
CA ARG A 58 20.54 20.90 -17.52
C ARG A 58 20.02 19.55 -17.02
N SER A 59 20.51 19.12 -15.86
CA SER A 59 19.92 18.01 -15.11
C SER A 59 18.96 18.52 -14.05
N ILE A 60 17.75 17.96 -14.01
CA ILE A 60 16.81 18.16 -12.90
C ILE A 60 17.02 17.02 -11.90
N GLU A 61 17.22 17.36 -10.63
CA GLU A 61 17.17 16.41 -9.52
C GLU A 61 15.83 16.59 -8.78
N MET A 62 15.15 15.47 -8.53
CA MET A 62 13.92 15.48 -7.74
C MET A 62 14.29 15.65 -6.26
N VAL A 63 13.79 16.72 -5.63
CA VAL A 63 13.95 16.96 -4.20
C VAL A 63 12.79 16.29 -3.47
N GLU A 64 13.07 15.51 -2.41
CA GLU A 64 12.05 14.84 -1.61
C GLU A 64 11.07 15.86 -1.01
N SER A 65 9.77 15.69 -1.31
CA SER A 65 8.70 16.45 -0.66
C SER A 65 8.29 15.75 0.63
N ASN A 66 8.49 16.39 1.76
CA ASN A 66 8.09 15.89 3.09
C ASN A 66 6.57 15.97 3.32
N MET A 67 5.75 15.52 2.38
CA MET A 67 4.30 15.45 2.57
C MET A 67 3.96 14.20 3.38
N SER A 68 3.63 14.42 4.66
CA SER A 68 3.01 13.41 5.51
C SER A 68 1.66 13.03 4.90
N ILE A 69 1.55 11.81 4.40
CA ILE A 69 0.24 11.20 4.09
C ILE A 69 -0.28 10.68 5.42
N ALA A 70 -1.05 11.53 6.10
CA ALA A 70 -1.90 11.12 7.22
C ALA A 70 -3.11 10.33 6.70
#